data_AF-A0A520ZUN7-F1
#
_entry.id   AF-A0A520ZUN7-F1
#
_cell.length_a   1.000
_cell.length_b   1.000
_cell.length_c   1.000
_cell.angle_alpha   90.00
_cell.angle_beta   90.00
_cell.angle_gamma   90.00
#
_symmetry.space_group_name_H-M   'P 1'
#
loop_
_entity.id
_entity.type
_entity.pdbx_description
1 polymer ?
#
loop_
_entity_poly.entity_id
_entity_poly.type
_entity_poly.pdbx_seq_one_letter_code
_entity_poly.pdbx_strand_id
1 'polypeptide(L)'
;SIPMAHGMVKALGAGSHDKVVSVIGDSTFVHSGITGLINSVYNKSAATLIILDNRITAMTGQQPNPSSGSAISGEAAHALDLEALCRAIGVKHVRVVNPHEVPECRKIIKEEIARDEMSVIISQAPCVLLPELKLRKPVSYFTNIDNCVGCTSCIRLGCPAISWTPFAEGEAEARGYKKSQKGYSRIDEVLCNDCGQCASLCKFNAITRGEGK
;
A
#
# COMPACT_ATOMS: atom_id res chain seq x y z
N SER A 1 -9.04 10.25 -6.94
CA SER A 1 -9.28 11.65 -7.35
C SER A 1 -8.88 11.88 -8.81
N ILE A 2 -9.42 11.09 -9.75
CA ILE A 2 -8.92 11.02 -11.14
C ILE A 2 -9.17 12.32 -11.93
N PRO A 3 -10.38 12.93 -11.90
CA PRO A 3 -10.62 14.19 -12.61
C PRO A 3 -9.76 15.35 -12.12
N MET A 4 -9.46 15.39 -10.82
CA MET A 4 -8.55 16.40 -10.24
C MET A 4 -7.13 16.22 -10.76
N ALA A 5 -6.62 14.98 -10.80
CA ALA A 5 -5.31 14.69 -11.36
C ALA A 5 -5.23 15.07 -12.85
N HIS A 6 -6.27 14.77 -13.63
CA HIS A 6 -6.39 15.23 -15.01
C HIS A 6 -6.29 16.76 -15.11
N GLY A 7 -7.05 17.50 -14.30
CA GLY A 7 -7.00 18.96 -14.25
C GLY A 7 -5.61 19.49 -13.88
N MET A 8 -4.94 18.88 -12.89
CA MET A 8 -3.58 19.25 -12.49
C MET A 8 -2.57 19.05 -13.64
N VAL A 9 -2.64 17.92 -14.35
CA VAL A 9 -1.78 17.68 -15.53
C VAL A 9 -1.99 18.76 -16.59
N LYS A 10 -3.25 19.16 -16.85
CA LYS A 10 -3.55 20.21 -17.82
C LYS A 10 -3.07 21.58 -17.36
N ALA A 11 -3.20 21.90 -16.08
CA ALA A 11 -2.75 23.17 -15.52
C ALA A 11 -1.22 23.29 -15.46
N LEU A 12 -0.51 22.21 -15.12
CA LEU A 12 0.96 22.20 -15.04
C LEU A 12 1.64 22.15 -16.41
N GLY A 13 0.94 21.73 -17.46
CA GLY A 13 1.44 21.68 -18.82
C GLY A 13 2.35 20.49 -19.10
N ALA A 14 3.10 20.56 -20.20
CA ALA A 14 3.97 19.49 -20.67
C ALA A 14 5.10 19.18 -19.66
N GLY A 15 5.49 17.91 -19.56
CA GLY A 15 6.56 17.47 -18.64
C GLY A 15 6.15 17.42 -17.15
N SER A 16 4.84 17.41 -16.85
CA SER A 16 4.32 17.31 -15.48
C SER A 16 3.90 15.89 -15.07
N HIS A 17 4.13 14.90 -15.93
CA HIS A 17 3.65 13.53 -15.77
C HIS A 17 4.16 12.84 -14.50
N ASP A 18 5.41 13.10 -14.13
CA ASP A 18 6.08 12.56 -12.94
C ASP A 18 5.69 13.26 -11.63
N LYS A 19 4.87 14.32 -11.70
CA LYS A 19 4.46 15.14 -10.54
C LYS A 19 3.05 14.84 -10.06
N VAL A 20 2.26 14.10 -10.83
CA VAL A 20 0.83 13.88 -10.53
C VAL A 20 0.52 12.39 -10.37
N VAL A 21 0.17 12.02 -9.14
CA VAL A 21 -0.31 10.68 -8.78
C VAL A 21 -1.70 10.80 -8.18
N SER A 22 -2.65 10.01 -8.67
CA SER A 22 -3.97 9.86 -8.05
C SER A 22 -4.07 8.53 -7.33
N VAL A 23 -4.63 8.53 -6.12
CA VAL A 23 -4.92 7.30 -5.38
C VAL A 23 -6.43 7.21 -5.16
N ILE A 24 -6.98 6.01 -5.32
CA ILE A 24 -8.42 5.74 -5.16
C ILE A 24 -8.63 4.30 -4.68
N GLY A 25 -9.65 4.04 -3.86
CA GLY A 25 -10.07 2.68 -3.54
C GLY A 25 -10.87 2.05 -4.69
N ASP A 26 -10.87 0.72 -4.79
CA ASP A 26 -11.68 -0.06 -5.72
C ASP A 26 -13.16 0.33 -5.73
N SER A 27 -13.80 0.40 -4.56
CA SER A 27 -15.23 0.74 -4.45
C SER A 27 -15.55 2.12 -5.03
N THR A 28 -14.71 3.12 -4.72
CA THR A 28 -14.86 4.48 -5.23
C THR A 28 -14.50 4.56 -6.71
N PHE A 29 -13.52 3.77 -7.16
CA PHE A 29 -13.19 3.69 -8.57
C PHE A 29 -14.38 3.21 -9.39
N VAL A 30 -15.02 2.12 -8.96
CA VAL A 30 -16.21 1.61 -9.64
C VAL A 30 -17.39 2.58 -9.54
N HIS A 31 -17.60 3.19 -8.37
CA HIS A 31 -18.74 4.09 -8.14
C HIS A 31 -18.64 5.41 -8.94
N SER A 32 -17.46 6.02 -9.02
CA SER A 32 -17.32 7.35 -9.62
C SER A 32 -15.97 7.64 -10.30
N GLY A 33 -15.03 6.69 -10.29
CA GLY A 33 -13.71 6.86 -10.87
C GLY A 33 -13.60 6.51 -12.35
N ILE A 34 -14.37 5.53 -12.84
CA ILE A 34 -14.28 5.00 -14.21
C ILE A 34 -14.42 6.10 -15.27
N THR A 35 -15.43 6.96 -15.14
CA THR A 35 -15.67 8.07 -16.08
C THR A 35 -14.51 9.06 -16.12
N GLY A 36 -13.86 9.30 -14.96
CA GLY A 36 -12.66 10.11 -14.86
C GLY A 36 -11.46 9.50 -15.58
N LEU A 37 -11.30 8.17 -15.53
CA LEU A 37 -10.24 7.47 -16.26
C LEU A 37 -10.47 7.55 -17.76
N ILE A 38 -11.69 7.31 -18.23
CA ILE A 38 -12.07 7.46 -19.64
C ILE A 38 -11.70 8.86 -20.15
N ASN A 39 -12.11 9.91 -19.43
CA ASN A 39 -11.79 11.28 -19.82
C ASN A 39 -10.28 11.55 -19.85
N SER A 40 -9.53 10.99 -18.90
CA SER A 40 -8.08 11.17 -18.82
C SER A 40 -7.35 10.49 -19.98
N VAL A 41 -7.78 9.28 -20.37
CA VAL A 41 -7.24 8.56 -21.53
C VAL A 41 -7.59 9.29 -22.83
N TYR A 42 -8.86 9.66 -23.02
CA TYR A 42 -9.33 10.41 -24.19
C TYR A 42 -8.52 11.70 -24.42
N ASN A 43 -8.26 12.44 -23.36
CA ASN A 43 -7.50 13.69 -23.42
C ASN A 43 -5.98 13.52 -23.30
N LYS A 44 -5.45 12.29 -23.35
CA LYS A 44 -4.01 11.99 -23.25
C LYS A 44 -3.34 12.64 -22.04
N SER A 45 -3.97 12.55 -20.86
CA SER A 45 -3.34 12.98 -19.62
C SER A 45 -2.31 11.96 -19.17
N ALA A 46 -1.05 12.40 -19.07
CA ALA A 46 0.04 11.61 -18.52
C ALA A 46 0.07 11.77 -17.00
N ALA A 47 -0.36 10.73 -16.28
CA ALA A 47 -0.35 10.65 -14.82
C ALA A 47 -0.37 9.18 -14.41
N THR A 48 -0.02 8.91 -13.15
CA THR A 48 -0.18 7.58 -12.56
C THR A 48 -1.44 7.53 -11.69
N LEU A 49 -2.29 6.55 -11.94
CA LEU A 49 -3.42 6.19 -11.10
C LEU A 49 -3.09 4.92 -10.29
N ILE A 50 -3.20 5.00 -8.97
CA ILE A 50 -3.08 3.84 -8.07
C ILE A 50 -4.46 3.48 -7.54
N ILE A 51 -4.95 2.30 -7.90
CA ILE A 51 -6.19 1.72 -7.39
C ILE A 51 -5.83 0.79 -6.24
N LEU A 52 -6.38 1.07 -5.05
CA LEU A 52 -6.25 0.22 -3.87
C LEU A 52 -7.38 -0.81 -3.88
N ASP A 53 -7.08 -2.01 -4.38
CA ASP A 53 -8.04 -3.11 -4.50
C ASP A 53 -7.95 -4.02 -3.28
N ASN A 54 -8.81 -3.74 -2.30
CA ASN A 54 -8.93 -4.55 -1.08
C ASN A 54 -10.20 -5.41 -1.03
N ARG A 55 -10.93 -5.46 -2.17
CA ARG A 55 -12.14 -6.26 -2.41
C ARG A 55 -13.32 -5.92 -1.49
N ILE A 56 -13.33 -4.77 -0.81
CA ILE A 56 -14.43 -4.39 0.08
C ILE A 56 -14.50 -2.89 0.34
N THR A 57 -15.70 -2.37 0.61
CA THR A 57 -15.85 -0.97 1.05
C THR A 57 -15.51 -0.83 2.54
N ALA A 58 -14.21 -0.84 2.85
CA ALA A 58 -13.71 -0.99 4.22
C ALA A 58 -14.18 0.12 5.19
N MET A 59 -14.06 1.40 4.80
CA MET A 59 -14.26 2.54 5.70
C MET A 59 -15.71 2.74 6.14
N THR A 60 -16.69 2.40 5.31
CA THR A 60 -18.11 2.75 5.53
C THR A 60 -18.93 1.62 6.14
N GLY A 61 -18.30 0.55 6.62
CA GLY A 61 -19.01 -0.59 7.22
C GLY A 61 -18.89 -1.89 6.44
N GLN A 62 -17.82 -2.07 5.65
CA GLN A 62 -17.44 -3.35 5.06
C GLN A 62 -18.51 -3.90 4.10
N GLN A 63 -19.12 -3.02 3.30
CA GLN A 63 -20.09 -3.45 2.30
C GLN A 63 -19.38 -4.11 1.11
N PRO A 64 -19.94 -5.21 0.57
CA PRO A 64 -19.57 -5.69 -0.74
C PRO A 64 -19.75 -4.59 -1.78
N ASN A 65 -18.90 -4.59 -2.80
CA ASN A 65 -19.00 -3.71 -3.96
C ASN A 65 -18.73 -4.54 -5.24
N PRO A 66 -18.87 -3.99 -6.45
CA PRO A 66 -18.72 -4.79 -7.67
C PRO A 66 -17.34 -5.43 -7.87
N SER A 67 -16.27 -5.00 -7.17
CA SER A 67 -14.98 -5.69 -7.16
C SER A 67 -14.94 -6.89 -6.19
N SER A 68 -15.88 -6.99 -5.24
CA SER A 68 -15.83 -7.96 -4.14
C SER A 68 -16.08 -9.41 -4.55
N GLY A 69 -16.85 -9.63 -5.62
CA GLY A 69 -17.30 -10.97 -6.01
C GLY A 69 -18.43 -11.54 -5.12
N SER A 70 -19.05 -10.70 -4.31
CA SER A 70 -20.23 -11.04 -3.51
C SER A 70 -21.26 -9.91 -3.54
N ALA A 71 -22.53 -10.28 -3.54
CA ALA A 71 -23.65 -9.35 -3.46
C ALA A 71 -23.95 -8.97 -2.01
N ILE A 72 -24.76 -7.93 -1.80
CA ILE A 72 -25.22 -7.52 -0.46
C ILE A 72 -26.04 -8.60 0.25
N SER A 73 -26.64 -9.54 -0.50
CA SER A 73 -27.33 -10.73 0.02
C SER A 73 -26.37 -11.79 0.60
N GLY A 74 -25.06 -11.65 0.38
CA GLY A 74 -24.04 -12.65 0.75
C GLY A 74 -23.82 -13.73 -0.32
N GLU A 75 -24.59 -13.71 -1.41
CA GLU A 75 -24.42 -14.64 -2.52
C GLU A 75 -23.19 -14.27 -3.38
N ALA A 76 -22.59 -15.28 -4.02
CA ALA A 76 -21.53 -15.05 -4.98
C ALA A 76 -22.05 -14.19 -6.15
N ALA A 77 -21.27 -13.19 -6.53
CA ALA A 77 -21.57 -12.28 -7.62
C ALA A 77 -20.37 -12.20 -8.58
N HIS A 78 -20.62 -11.73 -9.81
CA HIS A 78 -19.53 -11.48 -10.74
C HIS A 78 -18.59 -10.39 -10.18
N ALA A 79 -17.32 -10.74 -9.98
CA ALA A 79 -16.29 -9.79 -9.59
C ALA A 79 -15.76 -9.07 -10.83
N LEU A 80 -15.85 -7.74 -10.83
CA LEU A 80 -15.31 -6.92 -11.90
C LEU A 80 -13.77 -7.08 -11.98
N ASP A 81 -13.28 -7.40 -13.18
CA ASP A 81 -11.85 -7.40 -13.47
C ASP A 81 -11.39 -5.97 -13.75
N LEU A 82 -10.76 -5.36 -12.75
CA LEU A 82 -10.25 -3.99 -12.83
C LEU A 82 -9.11 -3.85 -13.84
N GLU A 83 -8.28 -4.88 -14.03
CA GLU A 83 -7.19 -4.84 -15.01
C GLU A 83 -7.78 -4.84 -16.42
N ALA A 84 -8.66 -5.80 -16.71
CA ALA A 84 -9.31 -5.89 -18.01
C ALA A 84 -10.12 -4.63 -18.33
N LEU A 85 -10.84 -4.07 -17.34
CA LEU A 85 -11.56 -2.81 -17.50
C LEU A 85 -10.63 -1.64 -17.85
N CYS A 86 -9.52 -1.48 -17.14
CA CYS A 86 -8.56 -0.39 -17.43
C CYS A 86 -7.97 -0.53 -18.84
N ARG A 87 -7.65 -1.76 -19.27
CA ARG A 87 -7.19 -2.04 -20.63
C ARG A 87 -8.26 -1.73 -21.67
N ALA A 88 -9.52 -2.11 -21.42
CA ALA A 88 -10.65 -1.85 -22.31
C ALA A 88 -10.93 -0.34 -22.48
N ILE A 89 -10.68 0.46 -21.45
CA ILE A 89 -10.76 1.94 -21.52
C ILE A 89 -9.65 2.53 -22.40
N GLY A 90 -8.56 1.81 -22.65
CA GLY A 90 -7.44 2.23 -23.49
C GLY A 90 -6.15 2.55 -22.73
N VAL A 91 -6.04 2.17 -21.46
CA VAL A 91 -4.78 2.27 -20.72
C VAL A 91 -3.80 1.20 -21.22
N LYS A 92 -2.66 1.63 -21.76
CA LYS A 92 -1.62 0.72 -22.27
C LYS A 92 -0.81 0.07 -21.14
N HIS A 93 -0.56 0.82 -20.08
CA HIS A 93 0.28 0.41 -18.96
C HIS A 93 -0.60 0.13 -17.74
N VAL A 94 -0.89 -1.15 -17.52
CA VAL A 94 -1.62 -1.62 -16.33
C VAL A 94 -0.75 -2.63 -15.61
N ARG A 95 -0.50 -2.39 -14.32
CA ARG A 95 0.33 -3.25 -13.46
C ARG A 95 -0.46 -3.66 -12.23
N VAL A 96 -0.61 -4.96 -11.99
CA VAL A 96 -1.13 -5.49 -10.72
C VAL A 96 0.04 -5.79 -9.80
N VAL A 97 -0.02 -5.31 -8.56
CA VAL A 97 1.05 -5.48 -7.57
C VAL A 97 0.49 -5.90 -6.22
N ASN A 98 1.25 -6.69 -5.47
CA ASN A 98 0.96 -6.99 -4.08
C ASN A 98 1.65 -5.94 -3.18
N PRO A 99 0.91 -5.10 -2.43
CA PRO A 99 1.48 -4.06 -1.57
C PRO A 99 2.38 -4.58 -0.44
N HIS A 100 2.34 -5.87 -0.12
CA HIS A 100 3.23 -6.49 0.85
C HIS A 100 4.66 -6.70 0.32
N GLU A 101 4.83 -6.76 -1.00
CA GLU A 101 6.12 -6.84 -1.69
C GLU A 101 6.75 -5.45 -1.88
N VAL A 102 7.05 -4.77 -0.76
CA VAL A 102 7.45 -3.35 -0.72
C VAL A 102 8.58 -2.99 -1.70
N PRO A 103 9.67 -3.78 -1.84
CA PRO A 103 10.74 -3.46 -2.79
C PRO A 103 10.27 -3.44 -4.25
N GLU A 104 9.45 -4.43 -4.64
CA GLU A 104 8.92 -4.53 -6.00
C GLU A 104 7.88 -3.43 -6.26
N CYS A 105 6.97 -3.17 -5.31
CA CYS A 105 6.04 -2.05 -5.42
C CYS A 105 6.76 -0.72 -5.63
N ARG A 106 7.85 -0.46 -4.87
CA ARG A 106 8.63 0.76 -5.03
C ARG A 106 9.26 0.87 -6.42
N LYS A 107 9.75 -0.24 -6.98
CA LYS A 107 10.31 -0.28 -8.32
C LYS A 107 9.23 0.03 -9.37
N ILE A 108 8.10 -0.68 -9.32
CA ILE A 108 6.99 -0.51 -10.27
C ILE A 108 6.41 0.90 -10.19
N ILE A 109 6.18 1.43 -8.99
CA ILE A 109 5.67 2.80 -8.83
C ILE A 109 6.60 3.81 -9.49
N LYS A 110 7.93 3.67 -9.34
CA LYS A 110 8.90 4.55 -10.00
C LYS A 110 8.88 4.43 -11.52
N GLU A 111 8.81 3.20 -12.03
CA GLU A 111 8.74 2.93 -13.48
C GLU A 111 7.51 3.57 -14.11
N GLU A 112 6.35 3.40 -13.48
CA GLU A 112 5.07 3.87 -14.01
C GLU A 112 4.88 5.39 -13.86
N ILE A 113 5.39 6.00 -12.79
CA ILE A 113 5.41 7.47 -12.61
C ILE A 113 6.26 8.15 -13.69
N ALA A 114 7.34 7.50 -14.14
CA ALA A 114 8.24 8.05 -15.15
C ALA A 114 7.67 8.01 -16.57
N ARG A 115 6.48 7.43 -16.79
CA ARG A 115 5.86 7.36 -18.12
C ARG A 115 5.19 8.68 -18.50
N ASP A 116 5.29 9.01 -19.77
CA ASP A 116 4.64 10.16 -20.41
C ASP A 116 3.22 9.85 -20.94
N GLU A 117 2.63 8.75 -20.49
CA GLU A 117 1.28 8.30 -20.80
C GLU A 117 0.50 7.99 -19.51
N MET A 118 -0.82 7.83 -19.61
CA MET A 118 -1.62 7.35 -18.49
C MET A 118 -1.17 5.94 -18.09
N SER A 119 -0.83 5.76 -16.82
CA SER A 119 -0.52 4.45 -16.24
C SER A 119 -1.42 4.14 -15.05
N VAL A 120 -1.78 2.86 -14.91
CA VAL A 120 -2.60 2.36 -13.80
C VAL A 120 -1.83 1.27 -13.05
N ILE A 121 -1.72 1.44 -11.73
CA ILE A 121 -1.23 0.44 -10.80
C ILE A 121 -2.41 -0.03 -9.94
N ILE A 122 -2.71 -1.33 -9.97
CA ILE A 122 -3.71 -1.97 -9.11
C ILE A 122 -2.95 -2.62 -7.96
N SER A 123 -2.98 -1.98 -6.79
CA SER A 123 -2.40 -2.50 -5.55
C SER A 123 -3.42 -3.42 -4.89
N GLN A 124 -3.27 -4.73 -5.09
CA GLN A 124 -4.25 -5.74 -4.69
C GLN A 124 -3.80 -6.52 -3.46
N ALA A 125 -4.55 -6.39 -2.37
CA ALA A 125 -4.42 -7.22 -1.16
C ALA A 125 -5.69 -7.14 -0.32
N PRO A 126 -6.14 -8.25 0.30
CA PRO A 126 -7.40 -8.28 1.02
C PRO A 126 -7.37 -7.35 2.26
N CYS A 127 -8.49 -6.66 2.52
CA CYS A 127 -8.59 -5.79 3.69
C CYS A 127 -8.50 -6.58 4.99
N VAL A 128 -7.54 -6.27 5.87
CA VAL A 128 -7.32 -6.92 7.18
C VAL A 128 -8.55 -6.96 8.09
N LEU A 129 -9.55 -6.14 7.80
CA LEU A 129 -10.80 -6.07 8.56
C LEU A 129 -11.89 -7.01 8.03
N LEU A 130 -11.65 -7.74 6.94
CA LEU A 130 -12.54 -8.77 6.42
C LEU A 130 -12.82 -9.85 7.49
N PRO A 131 -14.04 -10.39 7.55
CA PRO A 131 -14.40 -11.44 8.52
C PRO A 131 -13.42 -12.62 8.49
N GLU A 132 -13.06 -13.10 7.30
CA GLU A 132 -12.16 -14.24 7.11
C GLU A 132 -10.74 -13.92 7.61
N LEU A 133 -10.29 -12.67 7.47
CA LEU A 133 -8.98 -12.24 7.97
C LEU A 133 -8.97 -12.01 9.48
N LYS A 134 -10.09 -11.58 10.09
CA LYS A 134 -10.23 -11.49 11.55
C LYS A 134 -10.17 -12.86 12.24
N LEU A 135 -10.60 -13.91 11.56
CA LEU A 135 -10.52 -15.29 12.05
C LEU A 135 -9.11 -15.87 11.96
N ARG A 136 -8.20 -15.25 11.20
CA ARG A 136 -6.80 -15.69 11.13
C ARG A 136 -6.14 -15.45 12.48
N LYS A 137 -5.26 -16.38 12.86
CA LYS A 137 -4.30 -16.21 13.95
C LYS A 137 -2.99 -15.73 13.32
N PRO A 138 -2.72 -14.41 13.29
CA PRO A 138 -1.48 -13.92 12.69
C PRO A 138 -0.28 -14.43 13.48
N VAL A 139 0.79 -14.80 12.77
CA VAL A 139 2.08 -15.05 13.40
C VAL A 139 2.80 -13.72 13.49
N SER A 140 2.88 -13.18 14.71
CA SER A 140 3.47 -11.86 14.90
C SER A 140 4.94 -11.81 14.46
N TYR A 141 5.35 -10.64 13.97
CA TYR A 141 6.75 -10.27 13.92
C TYR A 141 7.19 -9.68 15.25
N PHE A 142 8.46 -9.82 15.60
CA PHE A 142 9.07 -9.21 16.78
C PHE A 142 10.36 -8.49 16.41
N THR A 143 10.77 -7.53 17.23
CA THR A 143 12.07 -6.88 17.07
C THR A 143 13.13 -7.62 17.87
N ASN A 144 14.20 -8.09 17.21
CA ASN A 144 15.46 -8.38 17.88
C ASN A 144 16.19 -7.05 18.14
N ILE A 145 16.22 -6.63 19.41
CA ILE A 145 16.79 -5.34 19.83
C ILE A 145 18.29 -5.30 19.58
N ASP A 146 19.01 -6.40 19.79
CA ASP A 146 20.48 -6.49 19.62
C ASP A 146 20.91 -6.20 18.18
N ASN A 147 20.06 -6.58 17.22
CA ASN A 147 20.29 -6.32 15.80
C ASN A 147 19.76 -4.95 15.34
N CYS A 148 18.96 -4.26 16.16
CA CYS A 148 18.33 -3.00 15.78
C CYS A 148 19.32 -1.84 15.86
N VAL A 149 19.66 -1.26 14.70
CA VAL A 149 20.57 -0.09 14.63
C VAL A 149 19.85 1.26 14.67
N GLY A 150 18.54 1.29 14.95
CA GLY A 150 17.77 2.54 15.07
C GLY A 150 17.61 3.35 13.78
N CYS A 151 17.66 2.72 12.59
CA CYS A 151 17.59 3.43 11.30
C CYS A 151 16.20 3.98 10.90
N THR A 152 15.17 3.75 11.73
CA THR A 152 13.76 4.18 11.55
C THR A 152 13.07 3.78 10.24
N SER A 153 13.66 2.90 9.42
CA SER A 153 13.06 2.48 8.14
C SER A 153 11.72 1.77 8.30
N CYS A 154 11.57 0.94 9.33
CA CYS A 154 10.30 0.30 9.68
C CYS A 154 9.27 1.30 10.24
N ILE A 155 9.70 2.29 11.02
CA ILE A 155 8.82 3.34 11.60
C ILE A 155 8.19 4.19 10.49
N ARG A 156 8.95 4.51 9.43
CA ARG A 156 8.47 5.30 8.29
C ARG A 156 7.33 4.64 7.51
N LEU A 157 7.06 3.35 7.72
CA LEU A 157 5.86 2.71 7.17
C LEU A 157 4.56 3.22 7.81
N GLY A 158 4.62 3.80 9.02
CA GLY A 158 3.43 4.21 9.76
C GLY A 158 2.62 3.03 10.29
N CYS A 159 3.25 1.87 10.49
CA CYS A 159 2.57 0.69 11.05
C CYS A 159 2.16 0.98 12.51
N PRO A 160 0.88 0.81 12.88
CA PRO A 160 0.40 1.08 14.23
C PRO A 160 0.97 0.12 15.28
N ALA A 161 1.45 -1.05 14.85
CA ALA A 161 2.09 -2.03 15.73
C ALA A 161 3.57 -1.70 16.01
N ILE A 162 4.16 -0.64 15.44
CA ILE A 162 5.58 -0.33 15.65
C ILE A 162 5.71 0.98 16.43
N SER A 163 6.40 0.91 17.56
CA SER A 163 6.73 2.05 18.40
C SER A 163 8.23 2.35 18.38
N TRP A 164 8.60 3.58 18.74
CA TRP A 164 9.98 4.01 18.90
C TRP A 164 10.29 4.23 20.38
N THR A 165 11.38 3.63 20.87
CA THR A 165 11.85 3.81 22.24
C THR A 165 13.21 4.54 22.20
N PRO A 166 13.28 5.78 22.73
CA PRO A 166 14.56 6.48 22.83
C PRO A 166 15.46 5.84 23.88
N PHE A 167 16.77 5.93 23.68
CA PHE A 167 17.74 5.59 24.72
C PHE A 167 17.90 6.76 25.71
N ALA A 168 18.07 6.43 26.99
CA ALA A 168 18.53 7.37 27.99
C ALA A 168 20.02 7.73 27.77
N GLU A 169 20.47 8.80 28.40
CA GLU A 169 21.87 9.23 28.30
C GLU A 169 22.82 8.13 28.80
N GLY A 170 23.78 7.73 27.96
CA GLY A 170 24.73 6.65 28.24
C GLY A 170 24.20 5.22 28.08
N GLU A 171 22.89 5.02 27.86
CA GLU A 171 22.29 3.68 27.70
C GLU A 171 22.71 3.00 26.39
N ALA A 172 22.87 3.78 25.32
CA ALA A 172 23.32 3.27 24.03
C ALA A 172 24.72 2.67 24.15
N GLU A 173 25.67 3.41 24.75
CA GLU A 173 27.03 2.96 24.98
C GLU A 173 27.10 1.75 25.93
N ALA A 174 26.32 1.76 27.02
CA ALA A 174 26.27 0.67 27.98
C ALA A 174 25.81 -0.66 27.35
N ARG A 175 24.99 -0.59 26.28
CA ARG A 175 24.51 -1.75 25.53
C ARG A 175 25.34 -2.06 24.27
N GLY A 176 26.46 -1.37 24.06
CA GLY A 176 27.36 -1.60 22.92
C GLY A 176 26.87 -1.03 21.58
N TYR A 177 25.85 -0.18 21.58
CA TYR A 177 25.37 0.50 20.38
C TYR A 177 26.25 1.71 20.01
N LYS A 178 26.12 2.17 18.76
CA LYS A 178 26.80 3.38 18.30
C LYS A 178 26.25 4.60 19.06
N LYS A 179 27.12 5.53 19.47
CA LYS A 179 26.72 6.81 20.09
C LYS A 179 25.73 7.64 19.25
N SER A 180 25.73 7.45 17.93
CA SER A 180 24.76 8.10 17.01
C SER A 180 23.35 7.48 17.07
N GLN A 181 23.20 6.30 17.67
CA GLN A 181 21.92 5.61 17.77
C GLN A 181 21.09 6.19 18.90
N LYS A 182 19.93 6.76 18.55
CA LYS A 182 19.06 7.47 19.49
C LYS A 182 18.02 6.59 20.19
N GLY A 183 17.90 5.33 19.77
CA GLY A 183 16.85 4.43 20.23
C GLY A 183 16.70 3.20 19.34
N TYR A 184 15.62 2.46 19.56
CA TYR A 184 15.27 1.25 18.83
C TYR A 184 13.76 1.18 18.56
N SER A 185 13.37 0.40 17.55
CA SER A 185 11.97 0.15 17.23
C SER A 185 11.45 -1.10 17.94
N ARG A 186 10.23 -1.09 18.45
CA ARG A 186 9.60 -2.27 19.07
C ARG A 186 8.28 -2.58 18.37
N ILE A 187 8.09 -3.85 18.00
CA ILE A 187 6.82 -4.35 17.47
C ILE A 187 5.95 -4.81 18.65
N ASP A 188 4.70 -4.35 18.68
CA ASP A 188 3.64 -4.88 19.52
C ASP A 188 3.04 -6.13 18.87
N GLU A 189 3.20 -7.27 19.53
CA GLU A 189 2.82 -8.56 18.96
C GLU A 189 1.31 -8.81 18.94
N VAL A 190 0.55 -8.07 19.75
CA VAL A 190 -0.92 -8.15 19.78
C VAL A 190 -1.51 -7.35 18.63
N LEU A 191 -0.91 -6.21 18.29
CA LEU A 191 -1.35 -5.37 17.19
C LEU A 191 -0.81 -5.83 15.82
N CYS A 192 0.24 -6.65 15.80
CA CYS A 192 0.83 -7.13 14.55
C CYS A 192 -0.15 -8.01 13.78
N ASN A 193 -0.31 -7.73 12.48
CA ASN A 193 -1.21 -8.46 11.59
C ASN A 193 -0.49 -9.39 10.60
N ASP A 194 0.81 -9.65 10.81
CA ASP A 194 1.60 -10.59 9.99
C ASP A 194 1.69 -10.18 8.50
N CYS A 195 1.78 -8.88 8.20
CA CYS A 195 1.87 -8.38 6.82
C CYS A 195 3.27 -8.42 6.21
N GLY A 196 4.33 -8.58 7.02
CA GLY A 196 5.73 -8.71 6.56
C GLY A 196 6.41 -7.47 6.00
N GLN A 197 5.70 -6.35 5.82
CA GLN A 197 6.27 -5.13 5.21
C GLN A 197 7.45 -4.54 6.00
N CYS A 198 7.39 -4.61 7.34
CA CYS A 198 8.48 -4.10 8.18
C CYS A 198 9.73 -4.98 8.08
N ALA A 199 9.56 -6.30 7.97
CA ALA A 199 10.64 -7.26 7.80
C ALA A 199 11.35 -7.08 6.44
N SER A 200 10.60 -6.87 5.36
CA SER A 200 11.18 -6.66 4.03
C SER A 200 12.03 -5.39 3.91
N LEU A 201 11.87 -4.42 4.83
CA LEU A 201 12.69 -3.21 4.89
C LEU A 201 13.92 -3.34 5.81
N CYS A 202 13.97 -4.33 6.69
CA CYS A 202 15.01 -4.45 7.69
C CYS A 202 16.26 -5.14 7.11
N LYS A 203 17.32 -4.37 6.88
CA LYS A 203 18.61 -4.90 6.37
C LYS A 203 19.52 -5.50 7.45
N PHE A 204 19.08 -5.49 8.70
CA PHE A 204 19.89 -5.84 9.86
C PHE A 204 19.40 -7.11 10.55
N ASN A 205 18.40 -7.81 9.99
CA ASN A 205 17.76 -8.96 10.62
C ASN A 205 17.25 -8.65 12.05
N ALA A 206 16.83 -7.40 12.26
CA ALA A 206 16.28 -6.93 13.54
C ALA A 206 14.77 -7.18 13.65
N ILE A 207 14.12 -7.65 12.59
CA ILE A 207 12.68 -7.96 12.58
C ILE A 207 12.55 -9.38 12.08
N THR A 208 11.99 -10.25 12.93
CA THR A 208 11.89 -11.68 12.67
C THR A 208 10.44 -12.10 12.83
N ARG A 209 9.96 -12.99 11.96
CA ARG A 209 8.64 -13.59 12.09
C ARG A 209 8.71 -14.66 13.18
N GLY A 210 7.75 -14.66 14.11
CA GLY A 210 7.66 -15.71 15.13
C GLY A 210 7.47 -17.10 14.52
N GLU A 211 7.66 -18.13 15.34
CA GLU A 211 7.23 -19.48 15.01
C GLU A 211 5.72 -19.57 15.25
N GLY A 212 4.97 -20.13 14.30
CA GLY A 212 3.51 -20.25 14.43
C GLY A 212 3.16 -21.07 15.67
N LYS A 213 2.21 -20.58 16.47
CA LYS A 213 1.64 -21.34 17.60
C LYS A 213 0.61 -22.36 17.14
#